data_AF-A0A9N9JQW9-F1
#
_entry.id   AF-A0A9N9JQW9-F1
#
_cell.length_a   1.000
_cell.length_b   1.000
_cell.length_c   1.000
_cell.angle_alpha   90.00
_cell.angle_beta   90.00
_cell.angle_gamma   90.00
#
_symmetry.space_group_name_H-M   'P 1'
#
loop_
_entity.id
_entity.type
_entity.pdbx_description
1 polymer ?
#
loop_
_entity_poly.entity_id
_entity_poly.type
_entity_poly.pdbx_seq_one_letter_code
_entity_poly.pdbx_strand_id
1 'polypeptide(L)'
;PSMLPTLNMVGDFIALERITHRLKLLEIGDVVVCVTPTDPWRSVCKRILGMPGDRVCIDPTAVNRRYITVPSGHVWIQGDNMSNSTDSRNYGPVPYALIKGRVFAR
;
A
#
# COMPACT_ATOMS: atom_id res chain seq x y z
N PRO A 1 4.72 -13.83 4.51
CA PRO A 1 3.94 -13.02 3.54
C PRO A 1 3.38 -11.76 4.19
N SER A 2 3.51 -10.61 3.52
CA SER A 2 3.21 -9.30 4.10
C SER A 2 1.72 -8.94 4.17
N MET A 3 0.88 -9.65 3.43
CA MET A 3 -0.55 -9.39 3.35
C MET A 3 -1.38 -10.44 4.10
N LEU A 4 -0.77 -11.28 4.94
CA LEU A 4 -1.55 -12.16 5.81
C LEU A 4 -2.36 -11.34 6.82
N PRO A 5 -3.60 -11.74 7.15
CA PRO A 5 -4.33 -12.92 6.64
C PRO A 5 -5.11 -12.68 5.34
N THR A 6 -5.09 -11.46 4.80
CA THR A 6 -5.87 -11.06 3.61
C THR A 6 -5.48 -11.86 2.36
N LEU A 7 -4.17 -12.04 2.12
CA LEU A 7 -3.61 -12.85 1.04
C LEU A 7 -2.69 -13.93 1.58
N ASN A 8 -2.97 -15.18 1.20
CA ASN A 8 -2.17 -16.35 1.50
C ASN A 8 -0.85 -16.36 0.73
N MET A 9 0.10 -17.17 1.21
CA MET A 9 1.40 -17.32 0.56
C MET A 9 1.32 -18.07 -0.78
N VAL A 10 0.34 -18.96 -0.92
CA VAL A 10 0.15 -19.86 -2.05
C VAL A 10 -1.35 -20.02 -2.30
N GLY A 11 -1.76 -20.01 -3.57
CA GLY A 11 -3.12 -20.40 -3.99
C GLY A 11 -4.12 -19.27 -4.24
N ASP A 12 -3.80 -18.02 -3.86
CA ASP A 12 -4.69 -16.89 -4.11
C ASP A 12 -4.54 -16.38 -5.55
N PHE A 13 -5.66 -16.29 -6.28
CA PHE A 13 -5.73 -15.65 -7.59
C PHE A 13 -6.27 -14.23 -7.42
N ILE A 14 -5.44 -13.23 -7.63
CA ILE A 14 -5.85 -11.83 -7.53
C ILE A 14 -6.32 -11.28 -8.87
N ALA A 15 -7.55 -10.79 -8.93
CA ALA A 15 -8.04 -10.02 -10.07
C ALA A 15 -7.69 -8.54 -9.86
N LEU A 16 -7.10 -7.94 -10.90
CA LEU A 16 -6.49 -6.62 -10.82
C LEU A 16 -7.19 -5.65 -11.78
N GLU A 17 -7.81 -4.62 -11.23
CA GLU A 17 -8.48 -3.58 -12.00
C GLU A 17 -7.48 -2.42 -12.22
N ARG A 18 -7.26 -2.07 -13.49
CA ARG A 18 -6.24 -1.07 -13.90
C ARG A 18 -6.83 0.30 -14.20
N ILE A 19 -8.12 0.53 -13.98
CA ILE A 19 -8.80 1.78 -14.38
C ILE A 19 -8.97 2.70 -13.16
N THR A 20 -9.30 2.18 -11.98
CA THR A 20 -9.46 2.94 -10.72
C THR A 20 -8.25 3.80 -10.37
N HIS A 21 -7.02 3.29 -10.51
CA HIS A 21 -5.83 4.11 -10.25
C HIS A 21 -5.66 5.28 -11.24
N ARG A 22 -6.11 5.13 -12.49
CA ARG A 22 -6.07 6.19 -13.52
C ARG A 22 -7.16 7.23 -13.30
N LEU A 23 -8.31 6.80 -12.80
CA LEU A 23 -9.42 7.69 -12.44
C LEU A 23 -9.26 8.30 -11.03
N LYS A 24 -8.15 8.00 -10.31
CA LYS A 24 -7.91 8.42 -8.93
C LYS A 24 -9.01 8.00 -7.94
N LEU A 25 -9.69 6.89 -8.23
CA LEU A 25 -10.78 6.32 -7.41
C LEU A 25 -10.24 5.30 -6.40
N LEU A 26 -9.05 5.53 -5.85
CA LEU A 26 -8.52 4.68 -4.79
C LEU A 26 -8.96 5.24 -3.45
N GLU A 27 -9.21 4.36 -2.48
CA GLU A 27 -9.69 4.73 -1.16
C GLU A 27 -8.89 4.05 -0.06
N ILE A 28 -9.03 4.57 1.17
CA ILE A 28 -8.47 3.91 2.36
C ILE A 28 -9.09 2.52 2.49
N GLY A 29 -8.25 1.52 2.72
CA GLY A 29 -8.67 0.12 2.83
C GLY A 29 -8.48 -0.68 1.53
N ASP A 30 -8.29 -0.04 0.38
CA ASP A 30 -8.04 -0.75 -0.86
C ASP A 30 -6.72 -1.51 -0.83
N VAL A 31 -6.71 -2.74 -1.36
CA VAL A 31 -5.48 -3.50 -1.61
C VAL A 31 -5.02 -3.19 -3.02
N VAL A 32 -3.77 -2.77 -3.16
CA VAL A 32 -3.19 -2.37 -4.44
C VAL A 32 -1.92 -3.14 -4.72
N VAL A 33 -1.67 -3.37 -6.01
CA VAL A 33 -0.38 -3.82 -6.50
C VAL A 33 0.39 -2.61 -7.00
N CYS A 34 1.59 -2.40 -6.49
CA CYS A 34 2.46 -1.31 -6.93
C CYS A 34 3.88 -1.79 -7.18
N VAL A 35 4.58 -1.08 -8.06
CA VAL A 35 6.03 -1.22 -8.22
C VAL A 35 6.70 -0.64 -7.00
N THR A 36 7.75 -1.30 -6.50
CA THR A 36 8.49 -0.77 -5.36
C THR A 36 9.32 0.45 -5.79
N PRO A 37 9.37 1.53 -4.98
CA PRO A 37 10.19 2.69 -5.30
C PRO A 37 11.70 2.37 -5.40
N THR A 38 12.14 1.31 -4.73
CA THR A 38 13.55 0.89 -4.64
C THR A 38 13.98 -0.05 -5.76
N ASP A 39 13.03 -0.75 -6.41
CA ASP A 39 13.33 -1.73 -7.46
C ASP A 39 12.17 -1.76 -8.48
N PRO A 40 12.40 -1.30 -9.73
CA PRO A 40 11.36 -1.23 -10.76
C PRO A 40 10.91 -2.61 -11.26
N TRP A 41 11.70 -3.66 -11.04
CA TRP A 41 11.38 -5.02 -11.47
C TRP A 41 10.52 -5.77 -10.45
N ARG A 42 10.37 -5.21 -9.24
CA ARG A 42 9.62 -5.82 -8.15
C ARG A 42 8.28 -5.13 -7.94
N SER A 43 7.22 -5.94 -7.87
CA SER A 43 5.89 -5.48 -7.48
C SER A 43 5.50 -6.06 -6.13
N VAL A 44 4.74 -5.30 -5.35
CA VAL A 44 4.25 -5.69 -4.03
C VAL A 44 2.76 -5.43 -3.92
N CYS A 45 2.07 -6.26 -3.13
CA CYS A 45 0.69 -6.02 -2.73
C CYS A 45 0.68 -5.41 -1.33
N LYS A 46 -0.01 -4.29 -1.15
CA LYS A 46 -0.16 -3.56 0.12
C LYS A 46 -1.56 -2.96 0.23
N ARG A 47 -1.98 -2.60 1.42
CA ARG A 47 -3.23 -1.88 1.68
C ARG A 47 -2.98 -0.38 1.83
N ILE A 48 -3.86 0.43 1.25
CA ILE A 48 -3.86 1.87 1.45
C ILE A 48 -4.40 2.18 2.84
N LEU A 49 -3.62 2.93 3.62
CA LEU A 49 -4.00 3.42 4.95
C LEU A 49 -4.09 4.95 5.03
N GLY A 50 -3.66 5.66 3.99
CA GLY A 50 -3.76 7.11 3.94
C GLY A 50 -3.72 7.65 2.51
N MET A 51 -4.53 8.67 2.29
CA MET A 51 -4.73 9.39 1.04
C MET A 51 -4.02 10.74 1.08
N PRO A 52 -3.82 11.42 -0.06
CA PRO A 52 -3.29 12.78 -0.09
C PRO A 52 -3.96 13.70 0.93
N GLY A 53 -3.16 14.35 1.79
CA GLY A 53 -3.63 15.24 2.85
C GLY A 53 -3.87 14.57 4.20
N ASP A 54 -3.96 13.25 4.26
CA ASP A 54 -4.17 12.53 5.51
C ASP A 54 -2.93 12.58 6.41
N ARG A 55 -3.16 12.64 7.73
CA ARG A 55 -2.12 12.57 8.73
C ARG A 55 -2.07 11.17 9.33
N VAL A 56 -1.05 10.40 8.94
CA VAL A 56 -0.92 8.97 9.27
C VAL A 56 0.14 8.76 10.34
N CYS A 57 -0.14 7.88 11.31
CA CYS A 57 0.88 7.40 12.24
C CYS A 57 1.82 6.44 11.50
N ILE A 58 3.12 6.75 11.48
CA ILE A 58 4.10 5.95 10.73
C ILE A 58 4.13 4.53 11.28
N ASP A 59 4.31 4.40 12.60
CA ASP A 59 4.33 3.11 13.27
C ASP A 59 3.55 3.20 14.59
N PRO A 60 2.36 2.59 14.68
CA PRO A 60 1.55 2.64 15.89
C PRO A 60 2.14 1.80 17.04
N THR A 61 3.10 0.91 16.74
CA THR A 61 3.79 0.07 17.74
C THR A 61 4.97 0.78 18.41
N ALA A 62 5.48 1.85 17.79
CA ALA A 62 6.58 2.63 18.35
C ALA A 62 6.13 3.44 19.59
N VAL A 63 6.97 3.45 20.63
CA VAL A 63 6.74 4.23 21.86
C VAL A 63 6.62 5.72 21.55
N ASN A 64 7.55 6.25 20.75
CA ASN A 64 7.49 7.63 20.27
C ASN A 64 6.82 7.69 18.89
N ARG A 65 5.49 7.81 18.90
CA ARG A 65 4.67 7.84 17.69
C ARG A 65 5.00 9.06 16.83
N ARG A 66 5.46 8.79 15.62
CA ARG A 66 5.68 9.81 14.59
C ARG A 66 4.51 9.82 13.62
N TYR A 67 4.23 10.99 13.08
CA TYR A 67 3.18 11.21 12.10
C TYR A 67 3.75 11.84 10.85
N ILE A 68 3.12 11.52 9.72
CA ILE A 68 3.43 12.13 8.42
C ILE A 68 2.12 12.56 7.77
N THR A 69 2.15 13.72 7.12
CA THR A 69 1.07 14.11 6.21
C THR A 69 1.38 13.55 4.82
N VAL A 70 0.47 12.78 4.26
CA VAL A 70 0.64 12.19 2.93
C VAL A 70 0.65 13.30 1.88
N PRO A 71 1.72 13.44 1.07
CA PRO A 71 1.79 14.48 0.06
C PRO A 71 0.74 14.31 -1.04
N SER A 72 0.45 15.41 -1.75
CA SER A 72 -0.37 15.34 -2.97
C SER A 72 0.24 14.36 -3.98
N GLY A 73 -0.61 13.58 -4.65
CA GLY A 73 -0.19 12.57 -5.62
C GLY A 73 0.51 11.33 -5.04
N HIS A 74 0.45 11.14 -3.71
CA HIS A 74 0.99 9.97 -3.02
C HIS A 74 -0.08 9.27 -2.18
N VAL A 75 0.17 8.01 -1.84
CA VAL A 75 -0.60 7.22 -0.88
C VAL A 75 0.32 6.64 0.18
N TRP A 76 -0.21 6.41 1.38
CA TRP A 76 0.48 5.64 2.40
C TRP A 76 0.00 4.20 2.37
N ILE A 77 0.91 3.25 2.14
CA ILE A 77 0.57 1.82 2.02
C ILE A 77 1.30 0.97 3.07
N GLN A 78 0.61 0.00 3.66
CA GLN A 78 1.20 -0.96 4.60
C GLN A 78 0.72 -2.38 4.33
N GLY A 79 1.52 -3.36 4.74
CA GLY A 79 1.11 -4.75 4.73
C GLY A 79 0.27 -5.07 5.97
N ASP A 80 -0.77 -5.90 5.82
CA ASP A 80 -1.61 -6.34 6.93
C ASP A 80 -0.82 -7.15 7.97
N ASN A 81 0.27 -7.81 7.56
CA ASN A 81 1.24 -8.44 8.45
C ASN A 81 2.37 -7.47 8.79
N MET A 82 2.11 -6.57 9.74
CA MET A 82 3.01 -5.48 10.12
C MET A 82 4.43 -5.94 10.49
N SER A 83 4.59 -7.11 11.12
CA SER A 83 5.89 -7.63 11.56
C SER A 83 6.73 -8.19 10.41
N ASN A 84 6.11 -8.47 9.26
CA ASN A 84 6.76 -9.06 8.10
C ASN A 84 6.37 -8.34 6.81
N SER A 85 6.59 -7.02 6.79
CA SER A 85 6.27 -6.18 5.66
C SER A 85 7.30 -5.06 5.48
N THR A 86 7.89 -4.99 4.29
CA THR A 86 8.58 -3.79 3.79
C THR A 86 7.56 -2.92 3.06
N ASP A 87 7.25 -1.75 3.61
CA ASP A 87 6.17 -0.88 3.13
C ASP A 87 6.48 0.62 3.34
N SER A 88 5.48 1.50 3.31
CA SER A 88 5.70 2.95 3.47
C SER A 88 6.40 3.33 4.78
N ARG A 89 6.40 2.47 5.80
CA ARG A 89 7.23 2.68 7.02
C ARG A 89 8.72 2.71 6.72
N ASN A 90 9.15 2.00 5.68
CA ASN A 90 10.56 1.86 5.32
C ASN A 90 10.99 2.88 4.27
N TYR A 91 10.16 3.13 3.26
CA TYR A 91 10.51 3.98 2.10
C TYR A 91 9.63 5.22 1.92
N GLY A 92 8.63 5.45 2.79
CA GLY A 92 7.76 6.62 2.76
C GLY A 92 6.51 6.48 1.87
N PRO A 93 5.78 7.59 1.66
CA PRO A 93 4.60 7.62 0.80
C PRO A 93 4.92 7.19 -0.64
N VAL A 94 4.01 6.47 -1.28
CA VAL A 94 4.18 5.92 -2.63
C VAL A 94 3.42 6.77 -3.66
N PRO A 95 4.06 7.21 -4.75
CA PRO A 95 3.37 7.92 -5.83
C PRO A 95 2.27 7.06 -6.46
N TYR A 96 1.12 7.67 -6.80
CA TYR A 96 0.05 6.99 -7.55
C TYR A 96 0.56 6.33 -8.85
N ALA A 97 1.55 6.93 -9.50
CA ALA A 97 2.12 6.44 -10.75
C ALA A 97 2.77 5.05 -10.62
N LEU A 98 3.17 4.63 -9.42
CA LEU A 98 3.72 3.29 -9.18
C LEU A 98 2.63 2.23 -8.97
N ILE A 99 1.37 2.63 -8.77
CA ILE A 99 0.25 1.71 -8.59
C ILE A 99 -0.14 1.12 -9.95
N LYS A 100 -0.02 -0.20 -10.08
CA LYS A 100 -0.43 -0.95 -11.27
C LYS A 100 -1.94 -1.18 -11.32
N GLY A 101 -2.58 -1.23 -10.15
CA GLY A 101 -4.03 -1.28 -10.01
C GLY A 101 -4.48 -1.87 -8.68
N ARG A 102 -5.81 -1.98 -8.54
CA ARG A 102 -6.49 -2.40 -7.31
C ARG A 102 -6.90 -3.85 -7.38
N VAL A 103 -6.73 -4.58 -6.28
CA VAL A 103 -7.23 -5.94 -6.10
C VAL A 103 -8.70 -5.86 -5.69
N PHE A 104 -9.59 -6.45 -6.48
CA PHE A 104 -11.04 -6.40 -6.24
C PHE A 104 -11.70 -7.77 -6.07
N ALA A 105 -10.97 -8.85 -6.37
CA ALA A 105 -11.39 -10.23 -6.09
C ALA A 105 -10.17 -11.09 -5.74
N ARG A 106 -10.42 -12.12 -4.92
CA ARG A 106 -9.48 -13.15 -4.47
C ARG A 106 -10.11 -14.53 -4.66
#